data_AF-A0A4U7BHT8-F1
#
_entry.id   AF-A0A4U7BHT8-F1
#
_cell.length_a   1.000
_cell.length_b   1.000
_cell.length_c   1.000
_cell.angle_alpha   90.00
_cell.angle_beta   90.00
_cell.angle_gamma   90.00
#
_symmetry.space_group_name_H-M   'P 1'
#
loop_
_entity.id
_entity.type
_entity.pdbx_description
1 polymer ?
#
loop_
_entity_poly.entity_id
_entity_poly.type
_entity_poly.pdbx_seq_one_letter_code
_entity_poly.pdbx_strand_id
1 'polypeptide(L)'
;MPDIKSNAQTKKKTFWPYGILLSILAIILACVATIIFSLDYPVYEDDSFMQKYQSVDRNINDIKQKQTRFEEDYRLSLNLKPKFDKKKREFYELESLATELEILLHEISEDRSAHNISFEALLTRPHTNKQDTKLEILSFSLTNKLKKSFNTYSLKIALPNLEKGRWQLKLKAQKNDTQVAFYTYNLVIQ
;
A
#
# COMPACT_ATOMS: atom_id res chain seq x y z
N MET A 1 -58.36 -25.51 74.37
CA MET A 1 -57.37 -25.97 73.36
C MET A 1 -57.12 -24.79 72.41
N PRO A 2 -55.87 -24.32 72.24
CA PRO A 2 -55.59 -23.20 71.33
C PRO A 2 -55.28 -23.71 69.92
N ASP A 3 -55.87 -23.05 68.92
CA ASP A 3 -55.64 -23.31 67.49
C ASP A 3 -54.23 -22.88 67.06
N ILE A 4 -53.48 -23.84 66.50
CA ILE A 4 -52.15 -23.61 65.92
C ILE A 4 -52.34 -23.14 64.47
N LYS A 5 -52.17 -21.83 64.22
CA LYS A 5 -52.12 -21.29 62.86
C LYS A 5 -50.82 -21.71 62.17
N SER A 6 -50.93 -22.58 61.18
CA SER A 6 -49.87 -22.93 60.22
C SER A 6 -49.41 -21.70 59.43
N ASN A 7 -48.21 -21.21 59.70
CA ASN A 7 -47.59 -20.12 58.95
C ASN A 7 -46.78 -20.70 57.78
N ALA A 8 -47.35 -20.68 56.57
CA ALA A 8 -46.68 -21.07 55.35
C ALA A 8 -45.65 -20.00 54.94
N GLN A 9 -44.37 -20.24 55.22
CA GLN A 9 -43.28 -19.37 54.77
C GLN A 9 -43.08 -19.48 53.25
N THR A 10 -43.44 -18.43 52.52
CA THR A 10 -43.20 -18.31 51.08
C THR A 10 -41.74 -17.92 50.82
N LYS A 11 -40.91 -18.87 50.34
CA LYS A 11 -39.54 -18.57 49.90
C LYS A 11 -39.56 -17.57 48.74
N LYS A 12 -39.12 -16.34 48.96
CA LYS A 12 -38.88 -15.35 47.89
C LYS A 12 -37.76 -15.86 46.98
N LYS A 13 -38.07 -16.15 45.72
CA LYS A 13 -37.08 -16.51 44.70
C LYS A 13 -36.23 -15.28 44.39
N THR A 14 -34.93 -15.34 44.68
CA THR A 14 -33.97 -14.27 44.37
C THR A 14 -33.54 -14.40 42.91
N PHE A 15 -33.86 -13.38 42.11
CA PHE A 15 -33.54 -13.32 40.67
C PHE A 15 -32.10 -12.85 40.36
N TRP A 16 -31.34 -12.45 41.37
CA TRP A 16 -29.97 -11.93 41.25
C TRP A 16 -28.98 -12.81 40.43
N PRO A 17 -28.94 -14.15 40.56
CA PRO A 17 -28.03 -14.96 39.74
C PRO A 17 -28.35 -14.90 38.23
N TYR A 18 -29.60 -14.71 37.84
CA TYR A 18 -29.98 -14.57 36.43
C TYR A 18 -29.54 -13.22 35.85
N GLY A 19 -29.54 -12.16 36.66
CA GLY A 19 -29.03 -10.85 36.23
C GLY A 19 -27.53 -10.87 35.92
N ILE A 20 -26.75 -11.62 36.71
CA ILE A 20 -25.32 -11.83 36.45
C ILE A 20 -25.12 -12.62 35.17
N LEU A 21 -25.85 -13.71 34.98
CA LEU A 21 -25.74 -14.54 33.78
C LEU A 21 -26.09 -13.74 32.52
N LEU A 22 -27.16 -12.93 32.57
CA LEU A 22 -27.55 -12.04 31.49
C LEU A 22 -26.48 -10.97 31.20
N SER A 23 -25.88 -10.39 32.24
CA SER A 23 -24.82 -9.40 32.11
C SER A 23 -23.58 -9.98 31.42
N ILE A 24 -23.14 -11.18 31.82
CA ILE A 24 -22.02 -11.87 31.19
C ILE A 24 -22.32 -12.15 29.71
N LEU A 25 -23.53 -12.65 29.42
CA LEU A 25 -23.95 -12.89 28.03
C LEU A 25 -23.96 -11.59 27.20
N ALA A 26 -24.48 -10.50 27.78
CA ALA A 26 -24.52 -9.20 27.12
C ALA A 26 -23.11 -8.66 26.82
N ILE A 27 -22.15 -8.83 27.74
CA ILE A 27 -20.75 -8.43 27.53
C ILE A 27 -20.14 -9.24 26.39
N ILE A 28 -20.33 -10.55 26.36
CA ILE A 28 -19.81 -11.41 25.28
C ILE A 28 -20.38 -10.96 23.93
N LEU A 29 -21.69 -10.73 23.84
CA LEU A 29 -22.34 -10.25 22.63
C LEU A 29 -21.80 -8.87 22.20
N ALA A 30 -21.56 -7.96 23.14
CA ALA A 30 -21.00 -6.64 22.86
C ALA A 30 -19.56 -6.71 22.34
N CYS A 31 -18.73 -7.61 22.89
CA CYS A 31 -17.38 -7.87 22.39
C CYS A 31 -17.41 -8.42 20.96
N VAL A 32 -18.27 -9.39 20.68
CA VAL A 32 -18.42 -9.97 19.32
C VAL A 32 -18.88 -8.89 18.33
N ALA A 33 -19.87 -8.08 18.70
CA ALA A 33 -20.35 -6.99 17.85
C ALA A 33 -19.23 -5.98 17.53
N THR A 34 -18.42 -5.63 18.52
CA THR A 34 -17.26 -4.73 18.34
C THR A 34 -16.24 -5.31 17.37
N ILE A 35 -15.94 -6.60 17.46
CA ILE A 35 -15.00 -7.28 16.54
C ILE A 35 -15.55 -7.25 15.12
N ILE A 36 -16.82 -7.62 14.91
CA ILE A 36 -17.45 -7.63 13.58
C ILE A 36 -17.42 -6.23 12.96
N PHE A 37 -17.82 -5.21 13.73
CA PHE A 37 -17.81 -3.83 13.24
C PHE A 37 -16.39 -3.34 12.89
N SER A 38 -15.38 -3.81 13.63
CA SER A 38 -13.98 -3.47 13.36
C SER A 38 -13.43 -4.14 12.09
N LEU A 39 -13.99 -5.29 11.68
CA LEU A 39 -13.61 -5.96 10.44
C LEU A 39 -14.08 -5.20 9.19
N ASP A 40 -15.15 -4.41 9.28
CA ASP A 40 -15.66 -3.59 8.18
C ASP A 40 -14.75 -2.37 7.86
N TYR A 41 -13.88 -1.99 8.79
CA TYR A 41 -12.93 -0.89 8.64
C TYR A 41 -11.48 -1.38 8.84
N PRO A 42 -10.96 -2.22 7.92
CA PRO A 42 -9.59 -2.68 8.03
C PRO A 42 -8.64 -1.49 7.93
N VAL A 43 -7.60 -1.50 8.78
CA VAL A 43 -6.48 -0.57 8.63
C VAL A 43 -5.75 -0.97 7.34
N TYR A 44 -5.66 -0.04 6.39
CA TYR A 44 -4.90 -0.28 5.16
C TYR A 44 -3.41 -0.33 5.51
N GLU A 45 -2.77 -1.48 5.23
CA GLU A 45 -1.33 -1.63 5.41
C GLU A 45 -0.55 -0.77 4.42
N ASP A 46 0.60 -0.25 4.85
CA ASP A 46 1.53 0.43 3.96
C ASP A 46 2.23 -0.58 3.04
N ASP A 47 1.96 -0.46 1.75
CA ASP A 47 2.51 -1.26 0.67
C ASP A 47 3.59 -0.50 -0.13
N SER A 48 4.30 0.47 0.49
CA SER A 48 5.40 1.22 -0.15
C SER A 48 6.48 0.34 -0.80
N PHE A 49 6.73 -0.85 -0.26
CA PHE A 49 7.65 -1.84 -0.81
C PHE A 49 6.94 -2.97 -1.60
N MET A 50 5.67 -2.77 -1.95
CA MET A 50 4.82 -3.75 -2.64
C MET A 50 4.85 -5.15 -1.98
N GLN A 51 5.03 -5.17 -0.66
CA GLN A 51 5.18 -6.34 0.18
C GLN A 51 4.40 -6.11 1.48
N LYS A 52 3.99 -7.20 2.14
CA LYS A 52 3.30 -7.13 3.44
C LYS A 52 4.18 -6.47 4.50
N TYR A 53 3.58 -5.69 5.38
CA TYR A 53 4.29 -4.97 6.45
C TYR A 53 5.22 -5.87 7.25
N GLN A 54 4.74 -7.04 7.67
CA GLN A 54 5.52 -7.99 8.47
C GLN A 54 6.73 -8.58 7.72
N SER A 55 6.69 -8.64 6.39
CA SER A 55 7.82 -9.09 5.58
C SER A 55 8.86 -7.99 5.46
N VAL A 56 8.39 -6.76 5.25
CA VAL A 56 9.24 -5.57 5.20
C VAL A 56 9.95 -5.37 6.52
N ASP A 57 9.22 -5.38 7.65
CA ASP A 57 9.77 -5.16 8.99
C ASP A 57 10.89 -6.17 9.31
N ARG A 58 10.65 -7.46 9.02
CA ARG A 58 11.63 -8.52 9.23
C ARG A 58 12.87 -8.41 8.33
N ASN A 59 12.76 -7.83 7.14
CA ASN A 59 13.81 -7.83 6.12
C ASN A 59 14.24 -6.42 5.70
N ILE A 60 13.92 -5.37 6.46
CA ILE A 60 14.11 -3.99 6.03
C ILE A 60 15.56 -3.65 5.70
N ASN A 61 16.51 -4.24 6.42
CA ASN A 61 17.94 -4.05 6.17
C ASN A 61 18.37 -4.63 4.83
N ASP A 62 17.87 -5.83 4.49
CA ASP A 62 18.15 -6.48 3.21
C ASP A 62 17.50 -5.72 2.06
N ILE A 63 16.24 -5.29 2.22
CA ILE A 63 15.53 -4.46 1.24
C ILE A 63 16.31 -3.16 0.96
N LYS A 64 16.72 -2.45 2.01
CA LYS A 64 17.50 -1.22 1.88
C LYS A 64 18.84 -1.47 1.19
N GLN A 65 19.53 -2.55 1.53
CA GLN A 65 20.80 -2.88 0.90
C GLN A 65 20.63 -3.18 -0.60
N LYS A 66 19.61 -3.96 -0.97
CA LYS A 66 19.27 -4.26 -2.37
C LYS A 66 18.89 -3.00 -3.15
N GLN A 67 18.19 -2.08 -2.50
CA GLN A 67 17.82 -0.79 -3.08
C GLN A 67 19.04 0.09 -3.29
N THR A 68 19.93 0.21 -2.31
CA THR A 68 21.19 0.96 -2.47
C THR A 68 22.03 0.39 -3.61
N ARG A 69 22.19 -0.95 -3.70
CA ARG A 69 22.92 -1.60 -4.79
C ARG A 69 22.31 -1.37 -6.17
N PHE A 70 21.00 -1.18 -6.25
CA PHE A 70 20.33 -0.81 -7.49
C PHE A 70 20.55 0.67 -7.82
N GLU A 71 20.42 1.54 -6.81
CA GLU A 71 20.57 3.00 -6.95
C GLU A 71 22.01 3.47 -7.21
N GLU A 72 23.01 2.65 -6.88
CA GLU A 72 24.41 2.84 -7.28
C GLU A 72 24.59 2.80 -8.81
N ASP A 73 23.74 2.05 -9.51
CA ASP A 73 23.87 1.82 -10.95
C ASP A 73 22.81 2.50 -11.79
N TYR A 74 21.63 2.71 -11.21
CA TYR A 74 20.45 3.14 -11.94
C TYR A 74 19.68 4.18 -11.14
N ARG A 75 19.11 5.15 -11.84
CA ARG A 75 18.16 6.11 -11.27
C ARG A 75 16.93 6.21 -12.14
N LEU A 76 15.76 6.07 -11.51
CA LEU A 76 14.48 6.25 -12.17
C LEU A 76 13.91 7.64 -11.92
N SER A 77 13.39 8.25 -12.96
CA SER A 77 12.69 9.53 -12.92
C SER A 77 11.46 9.49 -13.82
N LEU A 78 10.40 10.21 -13.45
CA LEU A 78 9.26 10.37 -14.34
C LEU A 78 9.61 11.34 -15.47
N ASN A 79 9.17 11.06 -16.70
CA ASN A 79 9.28 12.01 -17.82
C ASN A 79 8.24 13.14 -17.73
N LEU A 80 8.06 13.69 -16.54
CA LEU A 80 7.10 14.74 -16.22
C LEU A 80 7.78 15.80 -15.35
N LYS A 81 7.32 17.04 -15.44
CA LYS A 81 7.85 18.12 -14.62
C LYS A 81 7.35 17.97 -13.18
N PRO A 82 8.23 17.84 -12.18
CA PRO A 82 7.81 17.78 -10.79
C PRO A 82 7.21 19.13 -10.38
N LYS A 83 6.11 19.06 -9.64
CA LYS A 83 5.48 20.20 -8.96
C LYS A 83 5.61 20.02 -7.46
N PHE A 84 5.63 21.13 -6.74
CA PHE A 84 5.78 21.12 -5.30
C PHE A 84 4.60 21.83 -4.65
N ASP A 85 4.03 21.20 -3.63
CA ASP A 85 2.98 21.83 -2.86
C ASP A 85 3.55 22.87 -1.87
N LYS A 86 2.67 23.53 -1.12
CA LYS A 86 3.06 24.50 -0.08
C LYS A 86 3.97 23.91 1.00
N LYS A 87 3.99 22.58 1.16
CA LYS A 87 4.81 21.83 2.11
C LYS A 87 6.07 21.23 1.45
N LYS A 88 6.42 21.65 0.23
CA LYS A 88 7.54 21.14 -0.58
C LYS A 88 7.45 19.62 -0.87
N ARG A 89 6.24 19.06 -0.89
CA ARG A 89 6.02 17.67 -1.31
C ARG A 89 5.93 17.63 -2.82
N GLU A 90 6.70 16.73 -3.41
CA GLU A 90 6.74 16.51 -4.85
C GLU A 90 5.49 15.75 -5.32
N PHE A 91 4.89 16.24 -6.40
CA PHE A 91 3.79 15.58 -7.11
C PHE A 91 3.88 15.87 -8.61
N TYR A 92 3.24 15.03 -9.40
CA TYR A 92 3.20 15.12 -10.85
C TYR A 92 1.75 15.29 -11.29
N GLU A 93 1.50 16.24 -12.17
CA GLU A 93 0.17 16.40 -12.77
C GLU A 93 0.06 15.59 -14.04
N LEU A 94 -1.09 14.94 -14.19
CA LEU A 94 -1.40 14.13 -15.35
C LEU A 94 -2.81 14.47 -15.85
N GLU A 95 -2.97 14.51 -17.17
CA GLU A 95 -4.28 14.70 -17.78
C GLU A 95 -5.14 13.44 -17.59
N SER A 96 -6.43 13.60 -17.31
CA SER A 96 -7.36 12.47 -17.15
C SER A 96 -7.49 11.57 -18.39
N LEU A 97 -7.12 12.07 -19.58
CA LEU A 97 -7.13 11.31 -20.83
C LEU A 97 -5.79 10.63 -21.14
N ALA A 98 -4.78 10.75 -20.28
CA ALA A 98 -3.49 10.12 -20.49
C ALA A 98 -3.63 8.59 -20.42
N THR A 99 -3.31 7.90 -21.51
CA THR A 99 -3.36 6.43 -21.62
C THR A 99 -2.01 5.78 -21.34
N GLU A 100 -0.94 6.56 -21.31
CA GLU A 100 0.42 6.06 -21.13
C GLU A 100 1.20 6.98 -20.20
N LEU A 101 2.10 6.39 -19.43
CA LEU A 101 3.09 7.09 -18.61
C LEU A 101 4.49 6.64 -18.98
N GLU A 102 5.39 7.60 -19.13
CA GLU A 102 6.79 7.35 -19.43
C GLU A 102 7.67 7.60 -18.20
N ILE A 103 8.49 6.61 -17.88
CA ILE A 103 9.50 6.64 -16.83
C ILE A 103 10.86 6.47 -17.48
N LEU A 104 11.81 7.32 -17.12
CA LEU A 104 13.18 7.27 -17.59
C LEU A 104 14.05 6.55 -16.57
N LEU A 105 14.79 5.56 -17.04
CA LEU A 105 15.86 4.91 -16.29
C LEU A 105 17.19 5.39 -16.83
N HIS A 106 17.97 6.05 -15.98
CA HIS A 106 19.32 6.49 -16.28
C HIS A 106 20.32 5.51 -15.66
N GLU A 107 21.25 5.00 -16.45
CA GLU A 107 22.44 4.35 -15.90
C GLU A 107 23.32 5.40 -15.19
N ILE A 108 24.07 4.98 -14.17
CA ILE A 108 25.00 5.81 -13.38
C ILE A 108 26.39 5.18 -13.34
N SER A 109 26.51 3.88 -13.57
CA SER A 109 27.79 3.17 -13.64
C SER A 109 28.08 2.69 -15.06
N GLU A 110 29.33 2.85 -15.49
CA GLU A 110 29.82 2.27 -16.75
C GLU A 110 29.82 0.74 -16.61
N ASP A 111 29.48 0.01 -17.68
CA ASP A 111 29.41 -1.46 -17.76
C ASP A 111 28.23 -2.21 -17.11
N ARG A 112 27.24 -1.53 -16.53
CA ARG A 112 26.00 -2.21 -16.07
C ARG A 112 24.81 -1.88 -16.97
N SER A 113 24.66 -2.67 -18.03
CA SER A 113 23.53 -2.57 -18.95
C SER A 113 22.21 -2.77 -18.21
N ALA A 114 21.24 -1.87 -18.43
CA ALA A 114 19.90 -1.99 -17.89
C ALA A 114 19.03 -3.08 -18.57
N HIS A 115 19.57 -3.88 -19.49
CA HIS A 115 18.84 -5.02 -20.07
C HIS A 115 18.41 -6.02 -18.99
N ASN A 116 17.27 -6.69 -19.16
CA ASN A 116 16.75 -7.68 -18.20
C ASN A 116 16.33 -7.12 -16.82
N ILE A 117 16.06 -5.82 -16.71
CA ILE A 117 15.36 -5.30 -15.52
C ILE A 117 13.87 -5.62 -15.67
N SER A 118 13.32 -6.32 -14.69
CA SER A 118 11.90 -6.57 -14.53
C SER A 118 11.25 -5.41 -13.81
N PHE A 119 10.10 -4.95 -14.31
CA PHE A 119 9.31 -3.89 -13.71
C PHE A 119 7.94 -4.39 -13.29
N GLU A 120 7.53 -4.05 -12.08
CA GLU A 120 6.16 -4.22 -11.61
C GLU A 120 5.63 -2.84 -11.21
N ALA A 121 4.48 -2.46 -11.78
CA ALA A 121 3.84 -1.18 -11.49
C ALA A 121 2.47 -1.41 -10.86
N LEU A 122 2.18 -0.69 -9.78
CA LEU A 122 0.93 -0.71 -9.05
C LEU A 122 0.43 0.72 -8.91
N LEU A 123 -0.81 0.96 -9.33
CA LEU A 123 -1.49 2.22 -9.14
C LEU A 123 -2.49 2.09 -8.00
N THR A 124 -2.41 3.00 -7.02
CA THR A 124 -3.24 2.97 -5.82
C THR A 124 -3.67 4.38 -5.40
N ARG A 125 -4.65 4.46 -4.48
CA ARG A 125 -5.02 5.72 -3.83
C ARG A 125 -4.21 5.89 -2.54
N PRO A 126 -3.82 7.13 -2.17
CA PRO A 126 -3.01 7.36 -0.96
C PRO A 126 -3.61 6.87 0.37
N HIS A 127 -4.93 6.66 0.44
CA HIS A 127 -5.66 6.37 1.69
C HIS A 127 -6.51 5.11 1.60
N THR A 128 -6.43 4.36 0.50
CA THR A 128 -7.20 3.12 0.32
C THR A 128 -6.59 2.25 -0.77
N ASN A 129 -6.57 0.95 -0.52
CA ASN A 129 -6.16 -0.04 -1.51
C ASN A 129 -7.33 -0.60 -2.35
N LYS A 130 -8.55 -0.06 -2.17
CA LYS A 130 -9.76 -0.55 -2.86
C LYS A 130 -9.70 -0.38 -4.38
N GLN A 131 -8.86 0.54 -4.87
CA GLN A 131 -8.69 0.85 -6.29
C GLN A 131 -7.30 0.42 -6.78
N ASP A 132 -6.65 -0.52 -6.08
CA ASP A 132 -5.35 -1.07 -6.46
C ASP A 132 -5.44 -1.75 -7.81
N THR A 133 -4.66 -1.24 -8.76
CA THR A 133 -4.62 -1.74 -10.13
C THR A 133 -3.18 -1.99 -10.52
N LYS A 134 -2.84 -3.23 -10.83
CA LYS A 134 -1.55 -3.55 -11.45
C LYS A 134 -1.55 -3.02 -12.88
N LEU A 135 -0.50 -2.30 -13.24
CA LEU A 135 -0.37 -1.71 -14.56
C LEU A 135 0.45 -2.60 -15.49
N GLU A 136 0.08 -2.60 -16.76
CA GLU A 136 0.80 -3.31 -17.80
C GLU A 136 1.99 -2.50 -18.28
N ILE A 137 3.14 -3.17 -18.41
CA ILE A 137 4.34 -2.59 -19.00
C ILE A 137 4.26 -2.75 -20.52
N LEU A 138 4.14 -1.64 -21.24
CA LEU A 138 4.00 -1.64 -22.70
C LEU A 138 5.34 -1.88 -23.39
N SER A 139 6.38 -1.17 -22.96
CA SER A 139 7.71 -1.28 -23.56
C SER A 139 8.80 -0.80 -22.63
N PHE A 140 9.97 -1.42 -22.72
CA PHE A 140 11.20 -0.92 -22.13
C PHE A 140 12.30 -0.92 -23.19
N SER A 141 12.74 0.26 -23.61
CA SER A 141 13.68 0.40 -24.72
C SER A 141 14.69 1.52 -24.50
N LEU A 142 15.90 1.32 -25.03
CA LEU A 142 16.95 2.34 -25.02
C LEU A 142 16.52 3.54 -25.89
N THR A 143 16.52 4.74 -25.32
CA THR A 143 16.15 5.97 -26.05
C THR A 143 17.35 6.78 -26.49
N ASN A 144 18.45 6.75 -25.73
CA ASN A 144 19.65 7.47 -26.08
C ASN A 144 20.91 6.73 -25.64
N LYS A 145 21.83 6.55 -26.60
CA LYS A 145 23.19 6.02 -26.41
C LYS A 145 24.16 7.19 -26.52
N LEU A 146 24.28 7.98 -25.45
CA LEU A 146 25.20 9.10 -25.45
C LEU A 146 26.63 8.57 -25.33
N LYS A 147 27.47 8.79 -26.35
CA LYS A 147 28.89 8.36 -26.35
C LYS A 147 29.77 8.98 -25.22
N LYS A 148 29.22 9.87 -24.40
CA LYS A 148 29.87 10.56 -23.27
C LYS A 148 29.02 10.61 -21.98
N SER A 149 27.84 10.00 -21.97
CA SER A 149 26.92 9.96 -20.83
C SER A 149 26.32 8.58 -20.72
N PHE A 150 25.99 8.16 -19.51
CA PHE A 150 25.31 6.90 -19.25
C PHE A 150 24.03 6.74 -20.09
N ASN A 151 23.69 5.51 -20.44
CA ASN A 151 22.53 5.21 -21.29
C ASN A 151 21.23 5.58 -20.56
N THR A 152 20.22 5.96 -21.35
CA THR A 152 18.87 6.21 -20.84
C THR A 152 17.86 5.32 -21.55
N TYR A 153 16.98 4.70 -20.77
CA TYR A 153 15.92 3.82 -21.23
C TYR A 153 14.57 4.43 -20.88
N SER A 154 13.60 4.23 -21.76
CA SER A 154 12.21 4.61 -21.57
C SER A 154 11.40 3.37 -21.23
N LEU A 155 10.73 3.43 -20.10
CA LEU A 155 9.71 2.50 -19.64
C LEU A 155 8.35 3.14 -19.86
N LYS A 156 7.54 2.55 -20.74
CA LYS A 156 6.15 2.96 -20.97
C LYS A 156 5.20 2.04 -20.26
N ILE A 157 4.26 2.64 -19.54
CA ILE A 157 3.27 1.95 -18.72
C ILE A 157 1.88 2.35 -19.20
N ALA A 158 1.01 1.37 -19.41
CA ALA A 158 -0.39 1.62 -19.76
C ALA A 158 -1.14 2.14 -18.53
N LEU A 159 -1.89 3.22 -18.71
CA LEU A 159 -2.77 3.78 -17.70
C LEU A 159 -4.23 3.44 -18.01
N PRO A 160 -5.02 3.02 -17.01
CA PRO A 160 -6.45 2.85 -17.18
C PRO A 160 -7.15 4.22 -17.29
N ASN A 161 -8.47 4.22 -17.50
CA ASN A 161 -9.24 5.45 -17.37
C ASN A 161 -9.27 5.87 -15.90
N LEU A 162 -8.69 7.03 -15.60
CA LEU A 162 -8.47 7.47 -14.22
C LEU A 162 -9.41 8.59 -13.82
N GLU A 163 -10.10 8.38 -12.71
CA GLU A 163 -10.86 9.42 -12.05
C GLU A 163 -9.93 10.54 -11.56
N LYS A 164 -10.46 11.77 -11.61
CA LYS A 164 -9.77 12.95 -11.08
C LYS A 164 -9.40 12.76 -9.61
N GLY A 165 -8.29 13.37 -9.20
CA GLY A 165 -7.83 13.38 -7.81
C GLY A 165 -6.43 12.80 -7.62
N ARG A 166 -6.13 12.43 -6.37
CA ARG A 166 -4.79 11.97 -5.98
C ARG A 166 -4.62 10.47 -6.19
N TRP A 167 -3.49 10.11 -6.75
CA TRP A 167 -3.08 8.75 -7.02
C TRP A 167 -1.60 8.57 -6.63
N GLN A 168 -1.20 7.32 -6.41
CA GLN A 168 0.18 6.94 -6.19
C GLN A 168 0.55 5.84 -7.16
N LEU A 169 1.62 6.07 -7.91
CA LEU A 169 2.25 5.05 -8.72
C LEU A 169 3.40 4.45 -7.93
N LYS A 170 3.29 3.16 -7.62
CA LYS A 170 4.34 2.36 -7.00
C LYS A 170 5.01 1.54 -8.08
N LEU A 171 6.32 1.59 -8.10
CA LEU A 171 7.14 0.89 -9.08
C LEU A 171 8.20 0.08 -8.34
N LYS A 172 8.28 -1.20 -8.67
CA LYS A 172 9.36 -2.09 -8.28
C LYS A 172 10.20 -2.40 -9.52
N ALA A 173 11.49 -2.14 -9.42
CA ALA A 173 12.47 -2.49 -10.44
C ALA A 173 13.41 -3.57 -9.88
N GLN A 174 13.59 -4.66 -10.62
CA GLN A 174 14.42 -5.78 -10.21
C GLN A 174 15.34 -6.20 -11.33
N LYS A 175 16.65 -6.12 -11.09
CA LYS A 175 17.68 -6.58 -12.03
C LYS A 175 18.09 -8.03 -11.76
N ASN A 176 18.21 -8.38 -10.49
CA ASN A 176 18.54 -9.71 -9.98
C ASN A 176 18.11 -9.80 -8.51
N ASP A 177 18.36 -10.93 -7.84
CA ASP A 177 17.94 -11.14 -6.45
C ASP A 177 18.60 -10.20 -5.44
N THR A 178 19.70 -9.54 -5.83
CA THR A 178 20.49 -8.63 -4.98
C THR A 178 20.31 -7.15 -5.32
N GLN A 179 19.56 -6.83 -6.38
CA GLN A 179 19.35 -5.48 -6.89
C GLN A 179 17.87 -5.28 -7.17
N VAL A 180 17.20 -4.67 -6.19
CA VAL A 180 15.76 -4.40 -6.20
C VAL A 180 15.54 -3.01 -5.64
N ALA A 181 14.85 -2.15 -6.36
CA ALA A 181 14.47 -0.83 -5.90
C ALA A 181 12.97 -0.60 -5.96
N PHE A 182 12.49 0.23 -5.04
CA PHE A 182 11.08 0.59 -4.90
C PHE A 182 10.94 2.11 -4.98
N TYR A 183 10.07 2.59 -5.85
CA TYR A 183 9.78 4.00 -6.04
C TYR A 183 8.28 4.25 -5.86
N THR A 184 7.95 5.39 -5.26
CA THR A 184 6.57 5.86 -5.15
C THR A 184 6.49 7.28 -5.69
N TYR A 185 5.65 7.49 -6.69
CA TYR A 185 5.40 8.78 -7.30
C TYR A 185 3.97 9.24 -6.99
N ASN A 186 3.82 10.47 -6.49
CA ASN A 186 2.50 11.04 -6.23
C ASN A 186 1.97 11.70 -7.50
N LEU A 187 0.82 11.25 -7.98
CA LEU A 187 0.16 11.75 -9.17
C LEU A 187 -1.11 12.52 -8.80
N VAL A 188 -1.39 13.59 -9.52
CA VAL A 188 -2.62 14.38 -9.41
C VAL A 188 -3.26 14.45 -10.79
N ILE A 189 -4.45 13.88 -10.90
CA ILE A 189 -5.18 13.77 -12.16
C ILE A 189 -6.23 14.88 -12.23
N GLN A 190 -6.17 15.69 -13.29
CA GLN A 190 -7.02 16.86 -13.50
C GLN A 190 -8.10 16.65 -14.57
#